data_AF-A0A1Q7CWN8-F1
#
_entry.id   AF-A0A1Q7CWN8-F1
#
_cell.length_a   1.000
_cell.length_b   1.000
_cell.length_c   1.000
_cell.angle_alpha   90.00
_cell.angle_beta   90.00
_cell.angle_gamma   90.00
#
_symmetry.space_group_name_H-M   'P 1'
#
loop_
_entity.id
_entity.type
_entity.pdbx_description
1 polymer ?
#
loop_
_entity_poly.entity_id
_entity_poly.type
_entity_poly.pdbx_seq_one_letter_code
_entity_poly.pdbx_strand_id
1 'polypeptide(L)'
;MLKFQNKVVVITGSGTGIGKAIAIKFAENGANIVILGRRKEPLEEAAKELEQIIANVKSGAFVKIFPGVDVSDEEGVSKMFEELKKSHGVVDIVINNAGVSGPVTCFVNAPMSEFKSTVGIHLTGTFWTSAQAIKAMKSGGKIVTISTFFTEERPFEQRPYRFRSPYTASQGAKNRLAEAMSWELTDKGIVSIATNPGPVHSDRIYKTVYPKAAAEFMRVSGFENLTPQEIELVNNDILPLLGEDEETVRDGIKNAAAKLAKTKAINSESDVQKLGTTISTLLSKIQQIAEKIQSNTSKMIADEQFLSQQQVAETVLMLCDDNISKILNGKVIPGDRVFYPVKPHISSSIPESQSDFKAKVVLLVVDATDESDISRTEFLAQNIENSGGKSIILISKTGTKQAEERLSKFHSHVVDFTNQENIKRMLNTATQKIGPISSVIYVTGKVPQVSKLTELSRSQWDSLVDKFINTPALVLQESLNMFVPNGAKNPPLFKDKQGTIIIIGPDMPTGSKVTGGDRAKIEVFRGALRPFVTTVNQELSDVLKSKARVYLLLPGSIEGTEPNNARILSAISYFTSGKAMNSSEIICYPDETRS
;
A
#
# COMPACT_ATOMS: atom_id res chain seq x y z
N MET A 1 -21.38 -36.26 4.43
CA MET A 1 -20.36 -35.53 5.21
C MET A 1 -20.34 -34.09 4.69
N LEU A 2 -20.36 -33.08 5.56
CA LEU A 2 -20.29 -31.68 5.12
C LEU A 2 -18.93 -31.41 4.45
N LYS A 3 -18.90 -30.44 3.52
CA LYS A 3 -17.77 -30.23 2.60
C LYS A 3 -16.43 -29.99 3.30
N PHE A 4 -16.44 -29.27 4.41
CA PHE A 4 -15.25 -28.93 5.20
C PHE A 4 -15.27 -29.59 6.58
N GLN A 5 -16.00 -30.70 6.73
CA GLN A 5 -16.07 -31.45 7.97
C GLN A 5 -14.66 -31.77 8.50
N ASN A 6 -14.44 -31.52 9.79
CA ASN A 6 -13.18 -31.74 10.52
C ASN A 6 -11.99 -30.87 10.08
N LYS A 7 -12.17 -29.93 9.14
CA LYS A 7 -11.12 -29.01 8.72
C LYS A 7 -10.96 -27.86 9.71
N VAL A 8 -9.74 -27.53 10.09
CA VAL A 8 -9.44 -26.37 10.95
C VAL A 8 -9.15 -25.14 10.10
N VAL A 9 -9.98 -24.11 10.26
CA VAL A 9 -9.93 -22.86 9.48
C VAL A 9 -9.60 -21.69 10.40
N VAL A 10 -8.45 -21.06 10.18
CA VAL A 10 -7.99 -19.86 10.90
C VAL A 10 -8.29 -18.62 10.08
N ILE A 11 -9.02 -17.66 10.67
CA ILE A 11 -9.47 -16.46 9.96
C ILE A 11 -9.06 -15.22 10.74
N THR A 12 -8.21 -14.40 10.14
CA THR A 12 -7.74 -13.16 10.76
C THR A 12 -8.77 -12.03 10.63
N GLY A 13 -8.96 -11.22 11.67
CA GLY A 13 -9.88 -10.07 11.63
C GLY A 13 -11.34 -10.48 11.46
N SER A 14 -11.78 -11.51 12.18
CA SER A 14 -13.03 -12.25 11.95
C SER A 14 -14.16 -11.96 12.93
N GLY A 15 -14.00 -10.98 13.82
CA GLY A 15 -15.09 -10.55 14.70
C GLY A 15 -16.20 -9.77 13.99
N THR A 16 -15.93 -9.17 12.82
CA THR A 16 -16.92 -8.41 12.04
C THR A 16 -16.69 -8.54 10.53
N GLY A 17 -17.64 -8.05 9.74
CA GLY A 17 -17.47 -7.86 8.29
C GLY A 17 -17.20 -9.14 7.51
N ILE A 18 -16.38 -9.02 6.47
CA ILE A 18 -15.99 -10.13 5.56
C ILE A 18 -15.41 -11.32 6.35
N GLY A 19 -14.54 -11.08 7.33
CA GLY A 19 -13.94 -12.16 8.12
C GLY A 19 -14.98 -12.97 8.90
N LYS A 20 -15.99 -12.31 9.48
CA LYS A 20 -17.11 -12.99 10.15
C LYS A 20 -17.96 -13.77 9.14
N ALA A 21 -18.28 -13.18 8.00
CA ALA A 21 -19.05 -13.85 6.95
C ALA A 21 -18.34 -15.10 6.41
N ILE A 22 -17.01 -15.05 6.26
CA ILE A 22 -16.19 -16.22 5.90
C ILE A 22 -16.30 -17.30 6.99
N ALA A 23 -16.17 -16.92 8.27
CA ALA A 23 -16.28 -17.86 9.39
C ALA A 23 -17.63 -18.57 9.43
N ILE A 24 -18.73 -17.82 9.26
CA ILE A 24 -20.10 -18.33 9.16
C ILE A 24 -20.19 -19.35 8.03
N LYS A 25 -19.73 -19.00 6.83
CA LYS A 25 -19.83 -19.86 5.65
C LYS A 25 -19.05 -21.18 5.80
N PHE A 26 -17.90 -21.16 6.47
CA PHE A 26 -17.15 -22.39 6.80
C PHE A 26 -17.84 -23.22 7.90
N ALA A 27 -18.43 -22.58 8.92
CA ALA A 27 -19.18 -23.26 9.97
C ALA A 27 -20.41 -23.99 9.42
N GLU A 28 -21.16 -23.35 8.52
CA GLU A 28 -22.28 -23.96 7.76
C GLU A 28 -21.84 -25.22 6.99
N ASN A 29 -20.56 -25.29 6.61
CA ASN A 29 -19.97 -26.41 5.88
C ASN A 29 -19.17 -27.36 6.78
N GLY A 30 -19.38 -27.30 8.11
CA GLY A 30 -18.90 -28.27 9.08
C GLY A 30 -17.45 -28.11 9.53
N ALA A 31 -16.81 -26.98 9.21
CA ALA A 31 -15.44 -26.72 9.60
C ALA A 31 -15.31 -26.34 11.08
N ASN A 32 -14.18 -26.69 11.69
CA ASN A 32 -13.73 -26.14 12.95
C ASN A 32 -13.20 -24.72 12.73
N ILE A 33 -13.68 -23.75 13.52
CA ILE A 33 -13.41 -22.34 13.28
C ILE A 33 -12.51 -21.76 14.36
N VAL A 34 -11.44 -21.10 13.92
CA VAL A 34 -10.56 -20.30 14.78
C VAL A 34 -10.67 -18.84 14.33
N ILE A 35 -11.25 -18.00 15.19
CA ILE A 35 -11.38 -16.56 14.96
C ILE A 35 -10.42 -15.77 15.83
N LEU A 36 -9.86 -14.70 15.28
CA LEU A 36 -8.92 -13.83 16.00
C LEU A 36 -9.04 -12.36 15.59
N GLY A 37 -8.60 -11.50 16.51
CA GLY A 37 -8.52 -10.06 16.32
C GLY A 37 -8.35 -9.30 17.63
N ARG A 38 -8.22 -7.99 17.53
CA ARG A 38 -7.88 -7.12 18.67
C ARG A 38 -8.99 -6.98 19.71
N ARG A 39 -10.25 -6.91 19.25
CA ARG A 39 -11.41 -6.61 20.12
C ARG A 39 -12.07 -7.90 20.57
N LYS A 40 -12.23 -8.06 21.89
CA LYS A 40 -12.82 -9.24 22.50
C LYS A 40 -14.33 -9.35 22.24
N GLU A 41 -15.09 -8.28 22.51
CA GLU A 41 -16.56 -8.32 22.45
C GLU A 41 -17.10 -8.77 21.08
N PRO A 42 -16.65 -8.22 19.92
CA PRO A 42 -17.15 -8.69 18.63
C PRO A 42 -16.78 -10.14 18.31
N LEU A 43 -15.66 -10.64 18.86
CA LEU A 43 -15.29 -12.05 18.69
C LEU A 43 -16.18 -12.98 19.52
N GLU A 44 -16.56 -12.59 20.73
CA GLU A 44 -17.49 -13.35 21.56
C GLU A 44 -18.89 -13.41 20.94
N GLU A 45 -19.37 -12.30 20.37
CA GLU A 45 -20.62 -12.27 19.61
C GLU A 45 -20.57 -13.18 18.38
N ALA A 46 -19.50 -13.08 17.59
CA ALA A 46 -19.29 -13.95 16.44
C ALA A 46 -19.20 -15.43 16.85
N ALA A 47 -18.55 -15.75 17.97
CA ALA A 47 -18.44 -17.12 18.46
C ALA A 47 -19.79 -17.74 18.80
N LYS A 48 -20.65 -17.00 19.51
CA LYS A 48 -22.02 -17.46 19.84
C LYS A 48 -22.84 -17.75 18.58
N GLU A 49 -22.75 -16.88 17.57
CA GLU A 49 -23.40 -17.08 16.27
C GLU A 49 -22.89 -18.35 15.57
N LEU A 50 -21.58 -18.56 15.55
CA LEU A 50 -20.93 -19.73 14.96
C LEU A 50 -21.31 -21.04 15.69
N GLU A 51 -21.32 -21.03 17.02
CA GLU A 51 -21.74 -22.18 17.83
C GLU A 51 -23.18 -22.59 17.54
N GLN A 52 -24.09 -21.62 17.40
CA GLN A 52 -25.48 -21.89 17.02
C GLN A 52 -25.59 -22.51 15.62
N ILE A 53 -24.83 -22.00 14.64
CA ILE A 53 -24.80 -22.55 13.27
C ILE A 53 -24.30 -24.01 13.30
N ILE A 54 -23.20 -24.26 14.03
CA ILE A 54 -22.61 -25.61 14.19
C ILE A 54 -23.62 -26.60 14.79
N ALA A 55 -24.36 -26.17 15.82
CA ALA A 55 -25.41 -26.99 16.43
C ALA A 55 -26.55 -27.29 15.42
N ASN A 56 -26.95 -26.29 14.62
CA ASN A 56 -28.00 -26.45 13.62
C ASN A 56 -27.62 -27.44 12.51
N VAL A 57 -26.38 -27.38 12.01
CA VAL A 57 -25.88 -28.32 10.97
C VAL A 57 -25.39 -29.66 11.54
N LYS A 58 -25.41 -29.82 12.87
CA LYS A 58 -25.01 -31.04 13.60
C LYS A 58 -23.63 -31.55 13.20
N SER A 59 -22.68 -30.64 12.98
CA SER A 59 -21.33 -31.00 12.51
C SER A 59 -20.42 -31.50 13.63
N GLY A 60 -20.71 -31.14 14.89
CA GLY A 60 -19.81 -31.42 16.02
C GLY A 60 -18.49 -30.63 15.95
N ALA A 61 -18.41 -29.60 15.12
CA ALA A 61 -17.25 -28.73 15.02
C ALA A 61 -17.09 -27.85 16.28
N PHE A 62 -15.91 -27.28 16.49
CA PHE A 62 -15.66 -26.32 17.58
C PHE A 62 -15.45 -24.89 17.08
N VAL A 63 -15.61 -23.93 17.98
CA VAL A 63 -15.20 -22.53 17.80
C VAL A 63 -14.12 -22.19 18.84
N LYS A 64 -13.01 -21.61 18.41
CA LYS A 64 -11.95 -21.09 19.28
C LYS A 64 -11.70 -19.63 18.97
N ILE A 65 -11.61 -18.80 20.02
CA ILE A 65 -11.33 -17.37 19.91
C ILE A 65 -9.93 -17.02 20.42
N PHE A 66 -9.28 -16.08 19.75
CA PHE A 66 -8.03 -15.43 20.20
C PHE A 66 -8.19 -13.90 20.19
N PRO A 67 -8.70 -13.30 21.28
CA PRO A 67 -8.81 -11.85 21.41
C PRO A 67 -7.45 -11.21 21.70
N GLY A 68 -7.30 -9.92 21.40
CA GLY A 68 -6.07 -9.16 21.65
C GLY A 68 -4.96 -9.38 20.62
N VAL A 69 -5.13 -10.29 19.66
CA VAL A 69 -4.12 -10.53 18.63
C VAL A 69 -4.17 -9.42 17.57
N ASP A 70 -3.09 -8.63 17.51
CA ASP A 70 -2.76 -7.77 16.38
C ASP A 70 -1.90 -8.56 15.40
N VAL A 71 -2.32 -8.65 14.13
CA VAL A 71 -1.57 -9.40 13.11
C VAL A 71 -0.20 -8.77 12.82
N SER A 72 -0.03 -7.47 13.07
CA SER A 72 1.26 -6.81 12.92
C SER A 72 2.22 -7.08 14.08
N ASP A 73 1.75 -7.65 15.19
CA ASP A 73 2.59 -8.00 16.33
C ASP A 73 3.22 -9.39 16.15
N GLU A 74 4.53 -9.48 16.35
CA GLU A 74 5.28 -10.73 16.17
C GLU A 74 4.90 -11.78 17.21
N GLU A 75 4.90 -11.35 18.46
CA GLU A 75 4.76 -12.22 19.62
C GLU A 75 3.32 -12.74 19.75
N GLY A 76 2.33 -11.85 19.57
CA GLY A 76 0.92 -12.19 19.60
C GLY A 76 0.53 -13.26 18.57
N VAL A 77 1.01 -13.15 17.33
CA VAL A 77 0.74 -14.16 16.30
C VAL A 77 1.48 -15.47 16.60
N SER A 78 2.74 -15.41 17.01
CA SER A 78 3.55 -16.61 17.29
C SER A 78 2.97 -17.42 18.46
N LYS A 79 2.65 -16.75 19.58
CA LYS A 79 2.03 -17.37 20.75
C LYS A 79 0.67 -18.00 20.42
N MET A 80 -0.14 -17.32 19.61
CA MET A 80 -1.43 -17.85 19.17
C MET A 80 -1.29 -19.16 18.39
N PHE A 81 -0.36 -19.24 17.43
CA PHE A 81 -0.13 -20.47 16.68
C PHE A 81 0.49 -21.58 17.53
N GLU A 82 1.35 -21.25 18.50
CA GLU A 82 1.87 -22.23 19.47
C GLU A 82 0.75 -22.83 20.33
N GLU A 83 -0.16 -22.01 20.85
CA GLU A 83 -1.33 -22.47 21.59
C GLU A 83 -2.25 -23.32 20.70
N LEU A 84 -2.54 -22.85 19.48
CA LEU A 84 -3.39 -23.56 18.54
C LEU A 84 -2.85 -24.95 18.21
N LYS A 85 -1.54 -25.05 17.93
CA LYS A 85 -0.86 -26.32 17.64
C LYS A 85 -0.94 -27.29 18.82
N LYS A 86 -0.80 -26.80 20.06
CA LYS A 86 -0.92 -27.62 21.28
C LYS A 86 -2.34 -28.11 21.54
N SER A 87 -3.34 -27.29 21.23
CA SER A 87 -4.73 -27.53 21.63
C SER A 87 -5.58 -28.21 20.56
N HIS A 88 -5.40 -27.89 19.28
CA HIS A 88 -6.28 -28.34 18.19
C HIS A 88 -5.53 -28.97 17.00
N GLY A 89 -4.19 -29.00 17.05
CA GLY A 89 -3.36 -29.76 16.12
C GLY A 89 -3.09 -29.06 14.79
N VAL A 90 -3.45 -29.70 13.68
CA VAL A 90 -3.08 -29.29 12.31
C VAL A 90 -4.04 -28.20 11.81
N VAL A 91 -3.47 -27.15 11.22
CA VAL A 91 -4.25 -26.14 10.50
C VAL A 91 -4.42 -26.58 9.05
N ASP A 92 -5.65 -26.60 8.55
CA ASP A 92 -5.93 -26.95 7.15
C ASP A 92 -5.99 -25.72 6.26
N ILE A 93 -6.61 -24.63 6.75
CA ILE A 93 -6.90 -23.44 5.96
C ILE A 93 -6.58 -22.19 6.77
N VAL A 94 -5.88 -21.25 6.15
CA VAL A 94 -5.66 -19.90 6.69
C VAL A 94 -6.20 -18.85 5.75
N ILE A 95 -7.00 -17.94 6.32
CA ILE A 95 -7.56 -16.79 5.62
C ILE A 95 -6.92 -15.51 6.17
N ASN A 96 -6.04 -14.91 5.36
CA ASN A 96 -5.45 -13.59 5.64
C ASN A 96 -6.45 -12.50 5.22
N ASN A 97 -7.36 -12.14 6.12
CA ASN A 97 -8.43 -11.15 5.92
C ASN A 97 -8.21 -9.85 6.72
N ALA A 98 -7.47 -9.88 7.83
CA ALA A 98 -7.27 -8.70 8.67
C ALA A 98 -6.75 -7.49 7.88
N GLY A 99 -7.29 -6.31 8.20
CA GLY A 99 -6.90 -5.08 7.54
C GLY A 99 -7.58 -3.84 8.11
N VAL A 100 -6.97 -2.68 7.86
CA VAL A 100 -7.47 -1.36 8.26
C VAL A 100 -7.66 -0.45 7.05
N SER A 101 -8.35 0.68 7.22
CA SER A 101 -8.46 1.69 6.17
C SER A 101 -7.09 2.31 5.82
N GLY A 102 -6.26 2.50 6.84
CA GLY A 102 -5.10 3.40 6.76
C GLY A 102 -5.54 4.88 6.70
N PRO A 103 -4.58 5.80 6.56
CA PRO A 103 -4.89 7.20 6.34
C PRO A 103 -5.68 7.34 5.03
N VAL A 104 -6.66 8.25 5.03
CA VAL A 104 -7.46 8.61 3.84
C VAL A 104 -7.23 10.09 3.57
N THR A 105 -6.08 10.41 3.00
CA THR A 105 -5.63 11.77 2.67
C THR A 105 -4.61 11.72 1.53
N CYS A 106 -4.30 12.84 0.88
CA CYS A 106 -3.19 12.90 -0.09
C CYS A 106 -1.90 12.34 0.52
N PHE A 107 -1.11 11.61 -0.25
CA PHE A 107 0.14 11.00 0.21
C PHE A 107 1.08 12.00 0.89
N VAL A 108 1.18 13.22 0.36
CA VAL A 108 2.00 14.30 0.93
C VAL A 108 1.55 14.76 2.32
N ASN A 109 0.29 14.49 2.69
CA ASN A 109 -0.30 14.82 4.00
C ASN A 109 -0.42 13.58 4.91
N ALA A 110 -0.17 12.37 4.41
CA ALA A 110 -0.30 11.15 5.19
C ALA A 110 0.84 11.03 6.23
N PRO A 111 0.55 10.85 7.53
CA PRO A 111 1.59 10.61 8.52
C PRO A 111 2.38 9.34 8.20
N MET A 112 3.71 9.43 8.19
CA MET A 112 4.55 8.26 7.88
C MET A 112 4.41 7.12 8.91
N SER A 113 4.06 7.43 10.16
CA SER A 113 3.72 6.42 11.17
C SER A 113 2.47 5.63 10.78
N GLU A 114 1.43 6.28 10.27
CA GLU A 114 0.21 5.62 9.79
C GLU A 114 0.44 4.86 8.48
N PHE A 115 1.33 5.37 7.60
CA PHE A 115 1.78 4.63 6.42
C PHE A 115 2.42 3.30 6.84
N LYS A 116 3.43 3.35 7.73
CA LYS A 116 4.13 2.17 8.25
C LYS A 116 3.18 1.21 8.95
N SER A 117 2.28 1.72 9.79
CA SER A 117 1.26 0.89 10.46
C SER A 117 0.34 0.18 9.47
N THR A 118 -0.10 0.87 8.41
CA THR A 118 -0.95 0.28 7.36
C THR A 118 -0.21 -0.85 6.64
N VAL A 119 1.05 -0.63 6.25
CA VAL A 119 1.90 -1.67 5.64
C VAL A 119 2.13 -2.83 6.61
N GLY A 120 2.41 -2.55 7.88
CA GLY A 120 2.61 -3.55 8.92
C GLY A 120 1.39 -4.47 9.12
N ILE A 121 0.19 -3.91 9.16
CA ILE A 121 -1.04 -4.69 9.33
C ILE A 121 -1.35 -5.51 8.08
N HIS A 122 -1.34 -4.88 6.90
CA HIS A 122 -1.76 -5.55 5.68
C HIS A 122 -0.72 -6.55 5.20
N LEU A 123 0.52 -6.11 5.00
CA LEU A 123 1.57 -6.92 4.39
C LEU A 123 2.28 -7.78 5.43
N THR A 124 2.89 -7.17 6.44
CA THR A 124 3.67 -7.91 7.44
C THR A 124 2.79 -8.87 8.25
N GLY A 125 1.57 -8.46 8.60
CA GLY A 125 0.63 -9.35 9.27
C GLY A 125 0.18 -10.54 8.43
N THR A 126 -0.02 -10.34 7.12
CA THR A 126 -0.30 -11.44 6.18
C THR A 126 0.90 -12.40 6.08
N PHE A 127 2.10 -11.86 5.93
CA PHE A 127 3.33 -12.63 5.86
C PHE A 127 3.53 -13.47 7.13
N TRP A 128 3.50 -12.83 8.30
CA TRP A 128 3.84 -13.48 9.56
C TRP A 128 2.79 -14.51 9.98
N THR A 129 1.50 -14.22 9.76
CA THR A 129 0.42 -15.20 9.94
C THR A 129 0.65 -16.42 9.07
N SER A 130 1.00 -16.22 7.79
CA SER A 130 1.24 -17.33 6.85
C SER A 130 2.49 -18.14 7.24
N ALA A 131 3.59 -17.48 7.59
CA ALA A 131 4.83 -18.12 8.02
C ALA A 131 4.63 -19.00 9.27
N GLN A 132 3.87 -18.53 10.25
CA GLN A 132 3.54 -19.33 11.44
C GLN A 132 2.55 -20.45 11.13
N ALA A 133 1.55 -20.19 10.28
CA ALA A 133 0.61 -21.21 9.83
C ALA A 133 1.30 -22.39 9.13
N ILE A 134 2.25 -22.11 8.23
CA ILE A 134 2.99 -23.14 7.48
C ILE A 134 3.67 -24.16 8.42
N LYS A 135 4.08 -23.75 9.63
CA LYS A 135 4.68 -24.64 10.66
C LYS A 135 3.66 -25.56 11.35
N ALA A 136 2.37 -25.28 11.19
CA ALA A 136 1.24 -26.05 11.72
C ALA A 136 0.40 -26.73 10.61
N MET A 137 0.72 -26.49 9.33
CA MET A 137 0.04 -27.06 8.18
C MET A 137 0.71 -28.35 7.68
N LYS A 138 -0.06 -29.15 6.93
CA LYS A 138 0.41 -30.35 6.21
C LYS A 138 0.05 -30.24 4.73
N SER A 139 0.53 -31.20 3.92
CA SER A 139 0.14 -31.33 2.51
C SER A 139 -1.39 -31.33 2.36
N GLY A 140 -1.88 -30.59 1.36
CA GLY A 140 -3.30 -30.30 1.15
C GLY A 140 -3.80 -29.02 1.83
N GLY A 141 -2.96 -28.35 2.61
CA GLY A 141 -3.27 -27.09 3.26
C GLY A 141 -3.44 -25.92 2.27
N LYS A 142 -4.21 -24.90 2.66
CA LYS A 142 -4.57 -23.76 1.79
C LYS A 142 -4.41 -22.43 2.50
N ILE A 143 -3.78 -21.48 1.84
CA ILE A 143 -3.64 -20.10 2.29
C ILE A 143 -4.38 -19.21 1.30
N VAL A 144 -5.44 -18.55 1.76
CA VAL A 144 -6.19 -17.57 0.94
C VAL A 144 -5.95 -16.18 1.50
N THR A 145 -5.47 -15.29 0.64
CA THR A 145 -5.21 -13.88 0.99
C THR A 145 -6.28 -12.98 0.41
N ILE A 146 -6.98 -12.24 1.27
CA ILE A 146 -7.94 -11.23 0.84
C ILE A 146 -7.17 -9.93 0.60
N SER A 147 -7.11 -9.49 -0.66
CA SER A 147 -6.45 -8.26 -1.07
C SER A 147 -7.50 -7.26 -1.56
N THR A 148 -7.34 -6.67 -2.74
CA THR A 148 -8.29 -5.68 -3.27
C THR A 148 -8.15 -5.50 -4.77
N PHE A 149 -9.29 -5.23 -5.40
CA PHE A 149 -9.38 -4.79 -6.79
C PHE A 149 -8.59 -3.50 -7.09
N PHE A 150 -8.48 -2.59 -6.12
CA PHE A 150 -7.86 -1.26 -6.26
C PHE A 150 -6.32 -1.28 -6.26
N THR A 151 -5.72 -2.24 -6.97
CA THR A 151 -4.27 -2.38 -7.17
C THR A 151 -3.96 -2.96 -8.56
N GLU A 152 -3.36 -4.15 -8.60
CA GLU A 152 -2.99 -4.90 -9.78
C GLU A 152 -3.39 -6.37 -9.61
N GLU A 153 -4.20 -6.92 -10.52
CA GLU A 153 -4.35 -8.38 -10.64
C GLU A 153 -3.14 -9.00 -11.33
N ARG A 154 -2.64 -8.31 -12.37
CA ARG A 154 -1.42 -8.64 -13.09
C ARG A 154 -0.48 -7.44 -13.08
N PRO A 155 0.85 -7.64 -13.15
CA PRO A 155 1.83 -6.55 -13.07
C PRO A 155 1.62 -5.40 -14.07
N PHE A 156 0.96 -5.66 -15.20
CA PHE A 156 0.77 -4.69 -16.29
C PHE A 156 -0.48 -3.82 -16.16
N GLU A 157 -1.32 -4.05 -15.15
CA GLU A 157 -2.56 -3.31 -14.94
C GLU A 157 -2.52 -2.60 -13.60
N GLN A 158 -2.78 -1.29 -13.59
CA GLN A 158 -2.72 -0.47 -12.38
C GLN A 158 -4.01 0.30 -12.18
N ARG A 159 -4.66 0.09 -11.03
CA ARG A 159 -5.92 0.75 -10.65
C ARG A 159 -5.66 1.71 -9.49
N PRO A 160 -5.19 2.94 -9.76
CA PRO A 160 -4.82 3.88 -8.71
C PRO A 160 -6.03 4.23 -7.85
N TYR A 161 -5.80 4.36 -6.54
CA TYR A 161 -6.85 4.64 -5.57
C TYR A 161 -6.49 5.84 -4.72
N ARG A 162 -6.87 7.02 -5.21
CA ARG A 162 -6.57 8.31 -4.58
C ARG A 162 -6.86 8.29 -3.08
N PHE A 163 -5.94 8.90 -2.35
CA PHE A 163 -5.92 9.05 -0.90
C PHE A 163 -5.63 7.76 -0.14
N ARG A 164 -5.25 6.67 -0.83
CA ARG A 164 -5.06 5.34 -0.25
C ARG A 164 -3.68 4.77 -0.58
N SER A 165 -2.68 5.61 -0.82
CA SER A 165 -1.33 5.20 -1.20
C SER A 165 -0.72 4.08 -0.33
N PRO A 166 -0.68 4.11 1.03
CA PRO A 166 -0.17 2.98 1.81
C PRO A 166 -0.99 1.69 1.64
N TYR A 167 -2.32 1.84 1.50
CA TYR A 167 -3.20 0.70 1.28
C TYR A 167 -2.91 0.04 -0.07
N THR A 168 -2.81 0.83 -1.16
CA THR A 168 -2.48 0.30 -2.49
C THR A 168 -1.09 -0.34 -2.55
N ALA A 169 -0.10 0.25 -1.88
CA ALA A 169 1.24 -0.34 -1.77
C ALA A 169 1.21 -1.71 -1.09
N SER A 170 0.60 -1.79 0.09
CA SER A 170 0.54 -3.03 0.86
C SER A 170 -0.27 -4.14 0.17
N GLN A 171 -1.35 -3.79 -0.52
CA GLN A 171 -2.23 -4.76 -1.19
C GLN A 171 -1.62 -5.28 -2.49
N GLY A 172 -0.90 -4.45 -3.24
CA GLY A 172 -0.13 -4.90 -4.41
C GLY A 172 0.97 -5.88 -4.01
N ALA A 173 1.68 -5.60 -2.90
CA ALA A 173 2.66 -6.52 -2.33
C ALA A 173 2.03 -7.86 -1.91
N LYS A 174 0.84 -7.86 -1.30
CA LYS A 174 0.13 -9.08 -0.89
C LYS A 174 -0.23 -9.99 -2.06
N ASN A 175 -0.64 -9.41 -3.20
CA ASN A 175 -0.96 -10.18 -4.41
C ASN A 175 0.27 -10.98 -4.86
N ARG A 176 1.41 -10.30 -4.94
CA ARG A 176 2.69 -10.90 -5.32
C ARG A 176 3.26 -11.83 -4.24
N LEU A 177 2.99 -11.58 -2.97
CA LEU A 177 3.35 -12.48 -1.86
C LEU A 177 2.61 -13.82 -1.96
N ALA A 178 1.33 -13.83 -2.32
CA ALA A 178 0.59 -15.09 -2.53
C ALA A 178 1.19 -15.90 -3.69
N GLU A 179 1.58 -15.24 -4.77
CA GLU A 179 2.30 -15.88 -5.89
C GLU A 179 3.66 -16.44 -5.44
N ALA A 180 4.46 -15.65 -4.71
CA ALA A 180 5.75 -16.10 -4.17
C ALA A 180 5.60 -17.32 -3.24
N MET A 181 4.62 -17.30 -2.33
CA MET A 181 4.33 -18.44 -1.47
C MET A 181 3.92 -19.68 -2.27
N SER A 182 3.18 -19.53 -3.37
CA SER A 182 2.80 -20.69 -4.20
C SER A 182 4.02 -21.41 -4.79
N TRP A 183 5.06 -20.67 -5.19
CA TRP A 183 6.34 -21.24 -5.62
C TRP A 183 7.05 -21.93 -4.47
N GLU A 184 7.16 -21.26 -3.32
CA GLU A 184 7.92 -21.74 -2.16
C GLU A 184 7.32 -22.97 -1.47
N LEU A 185 6.01 -23.18 -1.63
CA LEU A 185 5.24 -24.19 -0.91
C LEU A 185 4.84 -25.40 -1.76
N THR A 186 5.28 -25.43 -3.03
CA THR A 186 4.99 -26.54 -3.95
C THR A 186 5.48 -27.88 -3.40
N ASP A 187 6.68 -27.92 -2.81
CA ASP A 187 7.28 -29.11 -2.19
C ASP A 187 6.53 -29.61 -0.95
N LYS A 188 5.83 -28.70 -0.25
CA LYS A 188 4.98 -29.01 0.91
C LYS A 188 3.56 -29.43 0.53
N GLY A 189 3.19 -29.33 -0.75
CA GLY A 189 1.81 -29.57 -1.20
C GLY A 189 0.79 -28.59 -0.60
N ILE A 190 1.22 -27.36 -0.28
CA ILE A 190 0.34 -26.30 0.24
C ILE A 190 0.05 -25.29 -0.87
N VAL A 191 -1.22 -24.93 -1.01
CA VAL A 191 -1.70 -23.98 -2.02
C VAL A 191 -1.73 -22.56 -1.45
N SER A 192 -1.33 -21.57 -2.25
CA SER A 192 -1.50 -20.15 -1.93
C SER A 192 -2.25 -19.43 -3.05
N ILE A 193 -3.33 -18.74 -2.69
CA ILE A 193 -4.21 -18.01 -3.62
C ILE A 193 -4.51 -16.63 -3.03
N ALA A 194 -4.58 -15.60 -3.86
CA ALA A 194 -5.14 -14.32 -3.47
C ALA A 194 -6.49 -14.08 -4.17
N THR A 195 -7.35 -13.29 -3.54
CA THR A 195 -8.58 -12.79 -4.18
C THR A 195 -8.71 -11.28 -3.98
N ASN A 196 -9.18 -10.60 -5.03
CA ASN A 196 -9.31 -9.16 -5.10
C ASN A 196 -10.78 -8.75 -5.11
N PRO A 197 -11.44 -8.68 -3.94
CA PRO A 197 -12.79 -8.17 -3.88
C PRO A 197 -12.84 -6.69 -4.31
N GLY A 198 -13.92 -6.35 -5.01
CA GLY A 198 -14.30 -4.97 -5.30
C GLY A 198 -14.85 -4.24 -4.06
N PRO A 199 -15.61 -3.15 -4.24
CA PRO A 199 -16.37 -2.53 -3.16
C PRO A 199 -17.35 -3.53 -2.52
N VAL A 200 -17.38 -3.57 -1.19
CA VAL A 200 -18.24 -4.45 -0.39
C VAL A 200 -19.13 -3.61 0.52
N HIS A 201 -20.44 -3.87 0.51
CA HIS A 201 -21.42 -3.25 1.40
C HIS A 201 -20.99 -3.39 2.87
N SER A 202 -20.63 -2.26 3.49
CA SER A 202 -20.17 -2.20 4.87
C SER A 202 -20.15 -0.76 5.39
N ASP A 203 -20.31 -0.60 6.70
CA ASP A 203 -20.09 0.68 7.39
C ASP A 203 -18.73 1.29 7.06
N ARG A 204 -17.72 0.45 6.81
CA ARG A 204 -16.40 0.91 6.42
C ARG A 204 -16.42 1.74 5.14
N ILE A 205 -17.17 1.34 4.11
CA ILE A 205 -17.26 2.13 2.88
C ILE A 205 -18.08 3.40 3.12
N TYR A 206 -19.25 3.27 3.75
CA TYR A 206 -20.24 4.36 3.85
C TYR A 206 -19.93 5.40 4.91
N LYS A 207 -19.36 4.99 6.05
CA LYS A 207 -19.08 5.87 7.18
C LYS A 207 -17.61 6.27 7.28
N THR A 208 -16.70 5.59 6.57
CA THR A 208 -15.25 5.86 6.67
C THR A 208 -14.62 6.24 5.33
N VAL A 209 -14.59 5.35 4.35
CA VAL A 209 -13.73 5.54 3.17
C VAL A 209 -14.24 6.66 2.26
N TYR A 210 -15.51 6.63 1.83
CA TYR A 210 -16.04 7.66 0.93
C TYR A 210 -16.20 9.02 1.61
N PRO A 211 -16.70 9.12 2.86
CA PRO A 211 -16.73 10.39 3.57
C PRO A 211 -15.36 11.02 3.77
N LYS A 212 -14.35 10.24 4.20
CA LYS A 212 -12.99 10.78 4.37
C LYS A 212 -12.36 11.22 3.06
N ALA A 213 -12.59 10.49 1.97
CA ALA A 213 -12.15 10.91 0.64
C ALA A 213 -12.83 12.21 0.19
N ALA A 214 -14.14 12.35 0.42
CA ALA A 214 -14.88 13.57 0.15
C ALA A 214 -14.37 14.75 1.00
N ALA A 215 -14.10 14.53 2.28
CA ALA A 215 -13.52 15.51 3.18
C ALA A 215 -12.11 15.95 2.75
N GLU A 216 -11.27 15.02 2.28
CA GLU A 216 -9.96 15.35 1.73
C GLU A 216 -10.06 16.20 0.46
N PHE A 217 -11.05 15.95 -0.42
CA PHE A 217 -11.29 16.84 -1.55
C PHE A 217 -11.60 18.27 -1.09
N MET A 218 -12.44 18.45 -0.07
CA MET A 218 -12.75 19.77 0.49
C MET A 218 -11.52 20.42 1.12
N ARG A 219 -10.68 19.65 1.82
CA ARG A 219 -9.42 20.14 2.38
C ARG A 219 -8.48 20.66 1.28
N VAL A 220 -8.37 19.94 0.16
CA VAL A 220 -7.47 20.30 -0.94
C VAL A 220 -8.01 21.47 -1.77
N SER A 221 -9.30 21.49 -2.10
CA SER A 221 -9.89 22.55 -2.90
C SER A 221 -10.14 23.85 -2.13
N GLY A 222 -10.17 23.77 -0.80
CA GLY A 222 -10.75 24.79 0.06
C GLY A 222 -12.28 24.72 0.07
N PHE A 223 -12.88 25.33 1.10
CA PHE A 223 -14.33 25.44 1.25
C PHE A 223 -14.69 26.78 1.90
N GLU A 224 -15.42 27.61 1.16
CA GLU A 224 -15.79 28.97 1.57
C GLU A 224 -14.59 29.78 2.12
N ASN A 225 -14.65 30.23 3.37
CA ASN A 225 -13.63 31.02 4.05
C ASN A 225 -12.74 30.18 4.99
N LEU A 226 -12.83 28.84 4.93
CA LEU A 226 -12.00 27.95 5.73
C LEU A 226 -10.70 27.61 4.99
N THR A 227 -9.59 27.72 5.70
CA THR A 227 -8.28 27.25 5.25
C THR A 227 -8.23 25.71 5.28
N PRO A 228 -7.33 25.06 4.51
CA PRO A 228 -7.16 23.61 4.55
C PRO A 228 -6.96 23.04 5.97
N GLN A 229 -6.21 23.74 6.82
CA GLN A 229 -5.95 23.31 8.20
C GLN A 229 -7.19 23.43 9.09
N GLU A 230 -8.02 24.46 8.87
CA GLU A 230 -9.30 24.61 9.58
C GLU A 230 -10.31 23.56 9.13
N ILE A 231 -10.35 23.23 7.83
CA ILE A 231 -11.18 22.13 7.31
C ILE A 231 -10.77 20.80 7.94
N GLU A 232 -9.46 20.52 8.02
CA GLU A 232 -8.94 19.31 8.67
C GLU A 232 -9.31 19.24 10.15
N LEU A 233 -9.18 20.34 10.88
CA LEU A 233 -9.56 20.44 12.29
C LEU A 233 -11.06 20.15 12.48
N VAL A 234 -11.92 20.77 11.67
CA VAL A 234 -13.37 20.60 11.72
C VAL A 234 -13.79 19.18 11.34
N ASN A 235 -13.19 18.61 10.30
CA ASN A 235 -13.52 17.26 9.80
C ASN A 235 -13.37 16.17 10.87
N ASN A 236 -12.41 16.33 11.80
CA ASN A 236 -12.24 15.40 12.91
C ASN A 236 -13.47 15.34 13.84
N ASP A 237 -14.22 16.44 13.94
CA ASP A 237 -15.39 16.55 14.80
C ASP A 237 -16.69 16.24 14.04
N ILE A 238 -16.79 16.59 12.74
CA ILE A 238 -18.06 16.47 11.99
C ILE A 238 -18.24 15.18 11.20
N LEU A 239 -17.16 14.50 10.81
CA LEU A 239 -17.28 13.23 10.05
C LEU A 239 -18.03 12.13 10.82
N PRO A 240 -17.84 11.96 12.15
CA PRO A 240 -18.63 11.01 12.93
C PRO A 240 -20.13 11.32 12.97
N LEU A 241 -20.55 12.54 12.64
CA LEU A 241 -21.96 12.95 12.65
C LEU A 241 -22.73 12.45 11.42
N LEU A 242 -22.05 11.93 10.40
CA LEU A 242 -22.70 11.43 9.19
C LEU A 242 -23.56 10.20 9.48
N GLY A 243 -24.87 10.35 9.28
CA GLY A 243 -25.85 9.30 9.51
C GLY A 243 -26.40 9.25 10.94
N GLU A 244 -26.02 10.20 11.79
CA GLU A 244 -26.63 10.41 13.11
C GLU A 244 -27.95 11.22 12.99
N ASP A 245 -28.73 11.28 14.07
CA ASP A 245 -29.97 12.04 14.13
C ASP A 245 -29.75 13.56 14.12
N GLU A 246 -30.79 14.33 13.76
CA GLU A 246 -30.71 15.79 13.58
C GLU A 246 -30.25 16.54 14.84
N GLU A 247 -30.61 16.06 16.03
CA GLU A 247 -30.22 16.68 17.29
C GLU A 247 -28.73 16.49 17.56
N THR A 248 -28.24 15.25 17.42
CA THR A 248 -26.81 14.91 17.53
C THR A 248 -25.97 15.70 16.53
N VAL A 249 -26.42 15.79 15.27
CA VAL A 249 -25.72 16.55 14.21
C VAL A 249 -25.62 18.03 14.57
N ARG A 250 -26.73 18.65 15.00
CA ARG A 250 -26.79 20.07 15.36
C ARG A 250 -25.87 20.40 16.54
N ASP A 251 -25.87 19.57 17.58
CA ASP A 251 -25.01 19.76 18.76
C ASP A 251 -23.54 19.55 18.42
N GLY A 252 -23.22 18.54 17.61
CA GLY A 252 -21.87 18.30 17.10
C GLY A 252 -21.32 19.47 16.29
N ILE A 253 -22.13 20.05 15.40
CA ILE A 253 -21.76 21.24 14.60
C ILE A 253 -21.52 22.45 15.52
N LYS A 254 -22.38 22.67 16.52
CA LYS A 254 -22.22 23.78 17.48
C LYS A 254 -20.90 23.64 18.25
N ASN A 255 -20.54 22.43 18.67
CA ASN A 255 -19.28 22.14 19.35
C ASN A 255 -18.07 22.37 18.44
N ALA A 256 -18.12 21.89 17.20
CA ALA A 256 -17.06 22.13 16.21
C ALA A 256 -16.86 23.63 15.92
N ALA A 257 -17.96 24.38 15.76
CA ALA A 257 -17.92 25.83 15.56
C ALA A 257 -17.31 26.56 16.75
N ALA A 258 -17.68 26.22 17.98
CA ALA A 258 -17.12 26.81 19.19
C ALA A 258 -15.61 26.53 19.32
N LYS A 259 -15.16 25.32 18.98
CA LYS A 259 -13.74 24.93 18.99
C LYS A 259 -12.94 25.69 17.93
N LEU A 260 -13.48 25.82 16.72
CA LEU A 260 -12.85 26.61 15.66
C LEU A 260 -12.80 28.10 16.02
N ALA A 261 -13.88 28.66 16.58
CA ALA A 261 -13.93 30.05 17.02
C ALA A 261 -12.84 30.38 18.05
N LYS A 262 -12.62 29.50 19.04
CA LYS A 262 -11.51 29.63 20.00
C LYS A 262 -10.16 29.65 19.30
N THR A 263 -9.95 28.76 18.32
CA THR A 263 -8.71 28.70 17.54
C THR A 263 -8.47 29.97 16.72
N LYS A 264 -9.54 30.58 16.20
CA LYS A 264 -9.51 31.83 15.44
C LYS A 264 -9.58 33.11 16.30
N ALA A 265 -9.62 32.98 17.64
CA ALA A 265 -9.85 34.09 18.57
C ALA A 265 -11.12 34.93 18.25
N ILE A 266 -12.18 34.28 17.77
CA ILE A 266 -13.48 34.90 17.48
C ILE A 266 -14.34 34.87 18.74
N ASN A 267 -14.77 36.04 19.21
CA ASN A 267 -15.59 36.20 20.43
C ASN A 267 -17.04 36.63 20.16
N SER A 268 -17.35 37.03 18.92
CA SER A 268 -18.69 37.49 18.51
C SER A 268 -19.62 36.30 18.32
N GLU A 269 -20.74 36.27 19.06
CA GLU A 269 -21.75 35.21 18.95
C GLU A 269 -22.28 35.05 17.52
N SER A 270 -22.49 36.18 16.83
CA SER A 270 -22.93 36.18 15.43
C SER A 270 -21.93 35.51 14.48
N ASP A 271 -20.62 35.65 14.73
CA ASP A 271 -19.59 35.06 13.89
C ASP A 271 -19.40 33.57 14.22
N VAL A 272 -19.59 33.16 15.48
CA VAL A 272 -19.67 31.73 15.85
C VAL A 272 -20.85 31.06 15.16
N GLN A 273 -22.00 31.74 15.09
CA GLN A 273 -23.18 31.23 14.39
C GLN A 273 -22.91 31.06 12.88
N LYS A 274 -22.25 32.04 12.23
CA LYS A 274 -21.83 31.92 10.83
C LYS A 274 -20.87 30.74 10.60
N LEU A 275 -19.93 30.49 11.51
CA LEU A 275 -19.07 29.31 11.46
C LEU A 275 -19.91 28.03 11.54
N GLY A 276 -20.91 27.98 12.43
CA GLY A 276 -21.86 26.86 12.50
C GLY A 276 -22.56 26.59 11.18
N THR A 277 -23.07 27.63 10.51
CA THR A 277 -23.67 27.51 9.18
C THR A 277 -22.67 27.02 8.12
N THR A 278 -21.44 27.53 8.15
CA THR A 278 -20.35 27.12 7.22
C THR A 278 -20.02 25.64 7.40
N ILE A 279 -19.88 25.19 8.65
CA ILE A 279 -19.56 23.81 9.02
C ILE A 279 -20.71 22.87 8.65
N SER A 280 -21.96 23.29 8.87
CA SER A 280 -23.14 22.54 8.43
C SER A 280 -23.14 22.34 6.91
N THR A 281 -22.90 23.41 6.15
CA THR A 281 -22.82 23.35 4.68
C THR A 281 -21.66 22.47 4.21
N LEU A 282 -20.52 22.52 4.89
CA LEU A 282 -19.38 21.64 4.63
C LEU A 282 -19.76 20.16 4.83
N LEU A 283 -20.43 19.82 5.94
CA LEU A 283 -20.87 18.45 6.23
C LEU A 283 -21.82 17.94 5.14
N SER A 284 -22.84 18.74 4.76
CA SER A 284 -23.76 18.40 3.67
C SER A 284 -23.02 18.22 2.34
N LYS A 285 -22.00 19.04 2.06
CA LYS A 285 -21.21 18.91 0.84
C LYS A 285 -20.38 17.62 0.82
N ILE A 286 -19.77 17.27 1.94
CA ILE A 286 -19.03 16.01 2.12
C ILE A 286 -19.97 14.82 1.86
N GLN A 287 -21.15 14.83 2.46
CA GLN A 287 -22.17 13.79 2.25
C GLN A 287 -22.53 13.67 0.76
N GLN A 288 -22.86 14.78 0.10
CA GLN A 288 -23.21 14.81 -1.32
C GLN A 288 -22.11 14.21 -2.21
N ILE A 289 -20.84 14.53 -1.93
CA ILE A 289 -19.70 13.98 -2.69
C ILE A 289 -19.54 12.48 -2.42
N ALA A 290 -19.66 12.04 -1.17
CA ALA A 290 -19.57 10.63 -0.80
C ALA A 290 -20.65 9.79 -1.49
N GLU A 291 -21.91 10.25 -1.48
CA GLU A 291 -23.03 9.63 -2.17
C GLU A 291 -22.83 9.61 -3.70
N LYS A 292 -22.28 10.69 -4.27
CA LYS A 292 -21.93 10.73 -5.69
C LYS A 292 -20.84 9.72 -6.06
N ILE A 293 -19.81 9.57 -5.24
CA ILE A 293 -18.75 8.56 -5.44
C ILE A 293 -19.39 7.16 -5.43
N GLN A 294 -20.26 6.89 -4.45
CA GLN A 294 -20.98 5.63 -4.36
C GLN A 294 -21.85 5.38 -5.59
N SER A 295 -22.71 6.32 -5.96
CA SER A 295 -23.62 6.19 -7.11
C SER A 295 -22.88 6.01 -8.43
N ASN A 296 -21.78 6.74 -8.64
CA ASN A 296 -20.97 6.58 -9.85
C ASN A 296 -20.31 5.20 -9.90
N THR A 297 -19.84 4.69 -8.77
CA THR A 297 -19.21 3.37 -8.70
C THR A 297 -20.25 2.26 -8.88
N SER A 298 -21.45 2.40 -8.32
CA SER A 298 -22.51 1.40 -8.46
C SER A 298 -22.98 1.28 -9.90
N LYS A 299 -23.10 2.39 -10.64
CA LYS A 299 -23.44 2.40 -12.07
C LYS A 299 -22.42 1.70 -12.99
N MET A 300 -21.24 1.36 -12.48
CA MET A 300 -20.24 0.54 -13.19
C MET A 300 -20.43 -0.96 -12.99
N ILE A 301 -21.49 -1.36 -12.28
CA ILE A 301 -21.81 -2.73 -11.93
C ILE A 301 -23.13 -3.13 -12.59
N ALA A 302 -23.21 -4.33 -13.15
CA ALA A 302 -24.35 -4.78 -13.94
C ALA A 302 -25.70 -4.74 -13.21
N ASP A 303 -25.73 -5.03 -11.90
CA ASP A 303 -26.93 -4.96 -11.05
C ASP A 303 -26.96 -3.70 -10.16
N GLU A 304 -26.02 -2.77 -10.35
CA GLU A 304 -25.82 -1.57 -9.55
C GLU A 304 -25.65 -1.81 -8.04
N GLN A 305 -25.27 -3.03 -7.63
CA GLN A 305 -25.04 -3.37 -6.23
C GLN A 305 -23.57 -3.66 -5.96
N PHE A 306 -23.06 -3.16 -4.83
CA PHE A 306 -21.76 -3.61 -4.35
C PHE A 306 -21.84 -5.07 -3.90
N LEU A 307 -20.69 -5.71 -3.71
CA LEU A 307 -20.68 -7.07 -3.20
C LEU A 307 -21.23 -7.12 -1.78
N SER A 308 -21.96 -8.17 -1.47
CA SER A 308 -22.24 -8.52 -0.07
C SER A 308 -21.05 -9.24 0.55
N GLN A 309 -20.96 -9.21 1.89
CA GLN A 309 -19.92 -9.95 2.61
C GLN A 309 -20.06 -11.46 2.40
N GLN A 310 -21.30 -11.94 2.21
CA GLN A 310 -21.63 -13.33 1.92
C GLN A 310 -21.12 -13.77 0.55
N GLN A 311 -21.21 -12.92 -0.48
CA GLN A 311 -20.67 -13.22 -1.82
C GLN A 311 -19.13 -13.36 -1.79
N VAL A 312 -18.45 -12.50 -1.01
CA VAL A 312 -17.00 -12.64 -0.79
C VAL A 312 -16.70 -13.95 -0.04
N ALA A 313 -17.47 -14.27 1.00
CA ALA A 313 -17.32 -15.51 1.75
C ALA A 313 -17.52 -16.77 0.89
N GLU A 314 -18.47 -16.74 -0.03
CA GLU A 314 -18.75 -17.83 -0.97
C GLU A 314 -17.60 -18.03 -1.97
N THR A 315 -17.03 -16.93 -2.45
CA THR A 315 -15.81 -16.96 -3.28
C THR A 315 -14.66 -17.63 -2.52
N VAL A 316 -14.40 -17.22 -1.28
CA VAL A 316 -13.34 -17.81 -0.44
C VAL A 316 -13.58 -19.29 -0.18
N LEU A 317 -14.83 -19.69 0.12
CA LEU A 317 -15.19 -21.09 0.29
C LEU A 317 -14.88 -21.92 -0.97
N MET A 318 -15.17 -21.39 -2.17
CA MET A 318 -14.86 -22.03 -3.45
C MET A 318 -13.36 -22.13 -3.70
N LEU A 319 -12.60 -21.08 -3.40
CA LEU A 319 -11.13 -21.11 -3.54
C LEU A 319 -10.46 -22.11 -2.61
N CYS A 320 -11.12 -22.48 -1.51
CA CYS A 320 -10.67 -23.50 -0.58
C CYS A 320 -11.10 -24.92 -0.94
N ASP A 321 -11.88 -25.13 -1.99
CA ASP A 321 -12.25 -26.46 -2.48
C ASP A 321 -11.02 -27.25 -2.97
N ASP A 322 -10.96 -28.55 -2.68
CA ASP A 322 -9.79 -29.39 -3.01
C ASP A 322 -9.53 -29.52 -4.52
N ASN A 323 -10.55 -29.44 -5.37
CA ASN A 323 -10.39 -29.53 -6.81
C ASN A 323 -10.08 -28.16 -7.41
N ILE A 324 -10.80 -27.12 -6.97
CA ILE A 324 -10.60 -25.75 -7.46
C ILE A 324 -9.23 -25.19 -7.05
N SER A 325 -8.84 -25.37 -5.78
CA SER A 325 -7.55 -24.85 -5.27
C SER A 325 -6.34 -25.38 -6.04
N LYS A 326 -6.38 -26.65 -6.48
CA LYS A 326 -5.29 -27.27 -7.26
C LYS A 326 -5.06 -26.60 -8.60
N ILE A 327 -6.12 -26.17 -9.29
CA ILE A 327 -6.02 -25.52 -10.60
C ILE A 327 -5.75 -24.01 -10.50
N LEU A 328 -6.00 -23.40 -9.35
CA LEU A 328 -5.84 -21.96 -9.11
C LEU A 328 -4.61 -21.58 -8.26
N ASN A 329 -3.73 -22.54 -7.90
CA ASN A 329 -2.54 -22.25 -7.10
C ASN A 329 -1.69 -21.13 -7.73
N GLY A 330 -1.27 -20.16 -6.91
CA GLY A 330 -0.47 -19.02 -7.35
C GLY A 330 -1.23 -18.01 -8.20
N LYS A 331 -2.57 -18.00 -8.16
CA LYS A 331 -3.38 -17.01 -8.88
C LYS A 331 -3.90 -15.92 -7.95
N VAL A 332 -4.02 -14.72 -8.53
CA VAL A 332 -4.79 -13.61 -7.97
C VAL A 332 -6.13 -13.61 -8.69
N ILE A 333 -7.17 -13.99 -7.97
CA ILE A 333 -8.51 -14.18 -8.53
C ILE A 333 -9.29 -12.87 -8.43
N PRO A 334 -9.74 -12.29 -9.56
CA PRO A 334 -10.64 -11.14 -9.52
C PRO A 334 -11.91 -11.52 -8.77
N GLY A 335 -12.32 -10.66 -7.86
CA GLY A 335 -13.50 -10.84 -7.03
C GLY A 335 -14.39 -9.62 -7.08
N ASP A 336 -14.41 -8.89 -8.20
CA ASP A 336 -15.14 -7.64 -8.37
C ASP A 336 -16.14 -7.70 -9.55
N ARG A 337 -16.97 -6.66 -9.63
CA ARG A 337 -17.98 -6.49 -10.68
C ARG A 337 -17.90 -5.11 -11.32
N VAL A 338 -16.82 -4.36 -11.06
CA VAL A 338 -16.71 -2.96 -11.40
C VAL A 338 -15.96 -2.84 -12.72
N PHE A 339 -16.65 -2.38 -13.76
CA PHE A 339 -16.03 -2.19 -15.07
C PHE A 339 -15.69 -0.71 -15.30
N TYR A 340 -14.40 -0.38 -15.38
CA TYR A 340 -13.96 0.90 -15.94
C TYR A 340 -12.65 0.76 -16.73
N PRO A 341 -12.45 1.59 -17.77
CA PRO A 341 -11.22 1.59 -18.53
C PRO A 341 -10.05 2.00 -17.63
N VAL A 342 -9.04 1.13 -17.55
CA VAL A 342 -7.78 1.41 -16.85
C VAL A 342 -6.84 2.07 -17.83
N LYS A 343 -6.35 3.27 -17.50
CA LYS A 343 -5.32 3.91 -18.33
C LYS A 343 -4.05 3.06 -18.30
N PRO A 344 -3.30 2.94 -19.40
CA PRO A 344 -1.97 2.37 -19.35
C PRO A 344 -1.10 3.21 -18.42
N HIS A 345 -0.24 2.53 -17.64
CA HIS A 345 0.73 3.17 -16.74
C HIS A 345 2.17 2.70 -16.98
N ILE A 346 2.34 1.72 -17.85
CA ILE A 346 3.59 0.99 -18.04
C ILE A 346 4.03 1.15 -19.49
N SER A 347 5.30 1.48 -19.69
CA SER A 347 5.97 1.49 -20.98
C SER A 347 7.17 0.53 -20.98
N SER A 348 7.32 -0.21 -22.06
CA SER A 348 8.53 -0.96 -22.40
C SER A 348 9.29 -0.30 -23.56
N SER A 349 9.09 1.00 -23.79
CA SER A 349 9.83 1.79 -24.76
C SER A 349 10.14 3.16 -24.18
N ILE A 350 11.37 3.63 -24.39
CA ILE A 350 11.82 4.96 -23.98
C ILE A 350 12.19 5.68 -25.28
N PRO A 351 11.55 6.80 -25.62
CA PRO A 351 11.97 7.61 -26.75
C PRO A 351 13.44 8.04 -26.58
N GLU A 352 14.20 8.06 -27.68
CA GLU A 352 15.55 8.59 -27.64
C GLU A 352 15.53 10.04 -27.12
N SER A 353 16.31 10.29 -26.07
CA SER A 353 16.44 11.61 -25.47
C SER A 353 17.91 11.86 -25.16
N GLN A 354 18.43 12.97 -25.66
CA GLN A 354 19.77 13.43 -25.29
C GLN A 354 19.77 13.87 -23.82
N SER A 355 20.79 13.46 -23.08
CA SER A 355 20.99 13.90 -21.70
C SER A 355 21.28 15.40 -21.67
N ASP A 356 20.39 16.18 -21.05
CA ASP A 356 20.63 17.60 -20.77
C ASP A 356 20.41 17.88 -19.28
N PHE A 357 21.53 17.85 -18.56
CA PHE A 357 21.60 18.20 -17.14
C PHE A 357 22.21 19.58 -16.92
N LYS A 358 22.38 20.40 -17.96
CA LYS A 358 23.10 21.67 -17.87
C LYS A 358 22.51 22.57 -16.77
N ALA A 359 23.36 22.95 -15.82
CA ALA A 359 23.01 23.76 -14.66
C ALA A 359 21.91 23.18 -13.74
N LYS A 360 21.58 21.89 -13.87
CA LYS A 360 20.66 21.18 -12.98
C LYS A 360 21.42 20.55 -11.80
N VAL A 361 20.80 20.55 -10.62
CA VAL A 361 21.28 19.80 -9.44
C VAL A 361 20.43 18.54 -9.31
N VAL A 362 21.09 17.38 -9.35
CA VAL A 362 20.46 16.07 -9.23
C VAL A 362 20.90 15.40 -7.93
N LEU A 363 19.93 14.97 -7.14
CA LEU A 363 20.17 14.21 -5.93
C LEU A 363 20.06 12.71 -6.23
N LEU A 364 21.15 11.98 -6.00
CA LEU A 364 21.18 10.52 -6.02
C LEU A 364 21.05 10.02 -4.58
N VAL A 365 20.01 9.24 -4.31
CA VAL A 365 19.83 8.52 -3.04
C VAL A 365 20.12 7.06 -3.33
N VAL A 366 20.92 6.39 -2.50
CA VAL A 366 21.29 4.99 -2.73
C VAL A 366 21.35 4.19 -1.44
N ASP A 367 20.72 3.02 -1.44
CA ASP A 367 20.97 1.97 -0.44
C ASP A 367 21.92 0.91 -1.03
N ALA A 368 23.21 1.26 -1.07
CA ALA A 368 24.24 0.50 -1.76
C ALA A 368 24.71 -0.70 -0.94
N THR A 369 23.96 -1.80 -1.04
CA THR A 369 24.29 -3.07 -0.38
C THR A 369 25.04 -4.04 -1.30
N ASP A 370 25.15 -3.74 -2.59
CA ASP A 370 25.80 -4.58 -3.60
C ASP A 370 26.71 -3.75 -4.53
N GLU A 371 27.74 -4.38 -5.07
CA GLU A 371 28.72 -3.77 -6.00
C GLU A 371 28.05 -3.16 -7.24
N SER A 372 26.99 -3.79 -7.75
CA SER A 372 26.24 -3.27 -8.91
C SER A 372 25.48 -1.98 -8.59
N ASP A 373 25.03 -1.78 -7.35
CA ASP A 373 24.37 -0.55 -6.91
C ASP A 373 25.37 0.61 -6.83
N ILE A 374 26.57 0.35 -6.31
CA ILE A 374 27.67 1.32 -6.25
C ILE A 374 28.07 1.72 -7.67
N SER A 375 28.36 0.75 -8.53
CA SER A 375 28.79 0.97 -9.91
C SER A 375 27.72 1.68 -10.74
N ARG A 376 26.43 1.41 -10.51
CA ARG A 376 25.32 2.16 -11.13
C ARG A 376 25.31 3.61 -10.68
N THR A 377 25.37 3.88 -9.38
CA THR A 377 25.33 5.25 -8.86
C THR A 377 26.54 6.05 -9.35
N GLU A 378 27.74 5.46 -9.39
CA GLU A 378 28.92 6.10 -9.99
C GLU A 378 28.72 6.42 -11.47
N PHE A 379 28.22 5.46 -12.24
CA PHE A 379 27.93 5.65 -13.66
C PHE A 379 26.94 6.81 -13.90
N LEU A 380 25.86 6.86 -13.12
CA LEU A 380 24.86 7.91 -13.22
C LEU A 380 25.45 9.28 -12.84
N ALA A 381 26.15 9.37 -11.70
CA ALA A 381 26.78 10.61 -11.24
C ALA A 381 27.76 11.17 -12.27
N GLN A 382 28.65 10.33 -12.80
CA GLN A 382 29.62 10.73 -13.82
C GLN A 382 28.94 11.26 -15.10
N ASN A 383 27.89 10.59 -15.57
CA ASN A 383 27.20 11.03 -16.79
C ASN A 383 26.38 12.31 -16.58
N ILE A 384 25.82 12.52 -15.39
CA ILE A 384 25.14 13.77 -15.02
C ILE A 384 26.13 14.94 -15.04
N GLU A 385 27.31 14.77 -14.43
CA GLU A 385 28.34 15.82 -14.38
C GLU A 385 28.97 16.08 -15.75
N ASN A 386 29.24 15.03 -16.53
CA ASN A 386 29.71 15.17 -17.91
C ASN A 386 28.72 15.91 -18.82
N SER A 387 27.42 15.84 -18.51
CA SER A 387 26.36 16.56 -19.22
C SER A 387 26.11 17.97 -18.67
N GLY A 388 27.02 18.49 -17.83
CA GLY A 388 26.97 19.85 -17.27
C GLY A 388 26.08 20.04 -16.05
N GLY A 389 25.64 18.95 -15.42
CA GLY A 389 24.89 18.97 -14.16
C GLY A 389 25.79 18.90 -12.92
N LYS A 390 25.18 19.00 -11.74
CA LYS A 390 25.83 18.72 -10.45
C LYS A 390 25.16 17.52 -9.80
N SER A 391 25.95 16.57 -9.32
CA SER A 391 25.44 15.42 -8.56
C SER A 391 25.69 15.58 -7.06
N ILE A 392 24.71 15.17 -6.25
CA ILE A 392 24.84 15.03 -4.79
C ILE A 392 24.43 13.60 -4.46
N ILE A 393 25.20 12.90 -3.64
CA ILE A 393 24.94 11.50 -3.31
C ILE A 393 24.61 11.36 -1.83
N LEU A 394 23.46 10.80 -1.50
CA LEU A 394 23.10 10.39 -0.14
C LEU A 394 23.17 8.87 -0.07
N ILE A 395 24.09 8.36 0.75
CA ILE A 395 24.34 6.93 0.94
C ILE A 395 23.62 6.49 2.20
N SER A 396 22.86 5.40 2.14
CA SER A 396 22.21 4.84 3.33
C SER A 396 23.25 4.44 4.37
N LYS A 397 22.96 4.65 5.66
CA LYS A 397 23.78 4.11 6.77
C LYS A 397 23.93 2.59 6.75
N THR A 398 23.05 1.89 6.04
CA THR A 398 23.08 0.44 5.83
C THR A 398 23.96 0.03 4.65
N GLY A 399 24.49 1.02 3.91
CA GLY A 399 25.42 0.80 2.81
C GLY A 399 26.75 0.23 3.28
N THR A 400 27.52 -0.29 2.34
CA THR A 400 28.85 -0.84 2.62
C THR A 400 29.89 0.25 2.78
N LYS A 401 30.96 0.00 3.56
CA LYS A 401 32.12 0.92 3.62
C LYS A 401 32.74 1.18 2.24
N GLN A 402 32.73 0.16 1.39
CA GLN A 402 33.18 0.27 0.00
C GLN A 402 32.35 1.29 -0.78
N ALA A 403 31.03 1.37 -0.53
CA ALA A 403 30.18 2.38 -1.15
C ALA A 403 30.58 3.80 -0.70
N GLU A 404 30.85 3.99 0.59
CA GLU A 404 31.31 5.29 1.12
C GLU A 404 32.63 5.74 0.49
N GLU A 405 33.63 4.85 0.45
CA GLU A 405 34.96 5.14 -0.11
C GLU A 405 34.91 5.45 -1.61
N ARG A 406 34.09 4.72 -2.36
CA ARG A 406 34.01 4.89 -3.83
C ARG A 406 33.20 6.10 -4.24
N LEU A 407 32.09 6.36 -3.54
CA LEU A 407 31.20 7.47 -3.86
C LEU A 407 31.71 8.81 -3.31
N SER A 408 32.71 8.81 -2.40
CA SER A 408 33.34 10.04 -1.88
C SER A 408 34.11 10.86 -2.91
N LYS A 409 34.35 10.32 -4.11
CA LYS A 409 34.86 11.09 -5.25
C LYS A 409 33.84 12.13 -5.77
N PHE A 410 32.57 11.97 -5.42
CA PHE A 410 31.49 12.94 -5.65
C PHE A 410 31.13 13.65 -4.34
N HIS A 411 30.23 14.64 -4.40
CA HIS A 411 29.71 15.26 -3.19
C HIS A 411 28.73 14.31 -2.46
N SER A 412 29.25 13.45 -1.60
CA SER A 412 28.49 12.38 -0.93
C SER A 412 28.37 12.54 0.59
N HIS A 413 27.25 12.09 1.16
CA HIS A 413 27.02 12.05 2.62
C HIS A 413 26.32 10.75 3.04
N VAL A 414 26.70 10.21 4.19
CA VAL A 414 26.02 9.05 4.80
C VAL A 414 24.82 9.52 5.63
N VAL A 415 23.67 8.90 5.44
CA VAL A 415 22.40 9.32 6.05
C VAL A 415 21.63 8.12 6.56
N ASP A 416 21.04 8.27 7.75
CA ASP A 416 20.05 7.32 8.26
C ASP A 416 18.68 7.59 7.63
N PHE A 417 18.31 6.80 6.62
CA PHE A 417 17.04 6.92 5.92
C PHE A 417 15.84 6.34 6.67
N THR A 418 16.04 5.68 7.81
CA THR A 418 14.93 5.21 8.66
C THR A 418 14.33 6.34 9.48
N ASN A 419 15.03 7.48 9.58
CA ASN A 419 14.64 8.67 10.34
C ASN A 419 14.24 9.83 9.40
N GLN A 420 12.98 10.25 9.49
CA GLN A 420 12.40 11.28 8.64
C GLN A 420 13.07 12.65 8.76
N GLU A 421 13.41 13.07 9.99
CA GLU A 421 14.03 14.37 10.23
C GLU A 421 15.46 14.42 9.68
N ASN A 422 16.17 13.30 9.66
CA ASN A 422 17.50 13.22 9.02
C ASN A 422 17.40 13.46 7.51
N ILE A 423 16.45 12.83 6.83
CA ILE A 423 16.22 13.02 5.39
C ILE A 423 15.86 14.47 5.10
N LYS A 424 14.87 15.00 5.81
CA LYS A 424 14.42 16.40 5.68
C LYS A 424 15.55 17.40 5.88
N ARG A 425 16.36 17.24 6.93
CA ARG A 425 17.53 18.09 7.20
C ARG A 425 18.53 18.06 6.04
N MET A 426 18.81 16.88 5.50
CA MET A 426 19.76 16.72 4.41
C MET A 426 19.26 17.34 3.10
N LEU A 427 17.98 17.11 2.74
CA LEU A 427 17.37 17.73 1.56
C LEU A 427 17.37 19.26 1.64
N ASN A 428 17.03 19.81 2.81
CA ASN A 428 17.06 21.26 3.04
C ASN A 428 18.49 21.82 2.95
N THR A 429 19.47 21.13 3.54
CA THR A 429 20.88 21.54 3.51
C THR A 429 21.42 21.53 2.09
N ALA A 430 21.14 20.48 1.32
CA ALA A 430 21.53 20.37 -0.08
C ALA A 430 20.95 21.52 -0.91
N THR A 431 19.65 21.81 -0.73
CA THR A 431 18.96 22.89 -1.44
C THR A 431 19.56 24.27 -1.10
N GLN A 432 19.88 24.52 0.17
CA GLN A 432 20.43 25.81 0.62
C GLN A 432 21.88 26.04 0.19
N LYS A 433 22.73 25.01 0.24
CA LYS A 433 24.17 25.17 -0.01
C LYS A 433 24.55 25.07 -1.48
N ILE A 434 23.84 24.25 -2.26
CA ILE A 434 24.26 23.90 -3.62
C ILE A 434 23.34 24.51 -4.66
N GLY A 435 22.05 24.66 -4.34
CA GLY A 435 21.03 25.23 -5.20
C GLY A 435 19.77 24.36 -5.28
N PRO A 436 18.73 24.83 -6.00
CA PRO A 436 17.48 24.10 -6.13
C PRO A 436 17.70 22.76 -6.83
N ILE A 437 17.31 21.67 -6.16
CA ILE A 437 17.34 20.32 -6.71
C ILE A 437 16.21 20.20 -7.74
N SER A 438 16.54 19.80 -8.96
CA SER A 438 15.53 19.60 -10.03
C SER A 438 14.98 18.18 -10.05
N SER A 439 15.78 17.22 -9.61
CA SER A 439 15.45 15.80 -9.70
C SER A 439 16.05 15.00 -8.56
N VAL A 440 15.30 14.01 -8.07
CA VAL A 440 15.75 13.03 -7.07
C VAL A 440 15.69 11.65 -7.72
N ILE A 441 16.80 10.92 -7.70
CA ILE A 441 16.91 9.56 -8.23
C ILE A 441 17.25 8.64 -7.07
N TYR A 442 16.35 7.73 -6.72
CA TYR A 442 16.53 6.79 -5.62
C TYR A 442 16.79 5.37 -6.13
N VAL A 443 18.00 4.87 -5.93
CA VAL A 443 18.38 3.48 -6.19
C VAL A 443 18.11 2.63 -4.94
N THR A 444 17.05 1.81 -5.01
CA THR A 444 16.59 0.96 -3.89
C THR A 444 17.50 -0.23 -3.60
N GLY A 445 18.32 -0.61 -4.57
CA GLY A 445 19.25 -1.73 -4.48
C GLY A 445 18.61 -3.09 -4.78
N LYS A 446 19.38 -4.16 -4.52
CA LYS A 446 18.95 -5.55 -4.75
C LYS A 446 18.26 -6.17 -3.54
N VAL A 447 17.23 -6.97 -3.81
CA VAL A 447 16.67 -7.89 -2.80
C VAL A 447 17.74 -8.95 -2.51
N PRO A 448 18.15 -9.14 -1.24
CA PRO A 448 19.13 -10.16 -0.88
C PRO A 448 18.72 -11.55 -1.35
N GLN A 449 19.70 -12.36 -1.76
CA GLN A 449 19.47 -13.76 -2.12
C GLN A 449 19.12 -14.56 -0.87
N VAL A 450 17.85 -14.97 -0.78
CA VAL A 450 17.31 -15.81 0.29
C VAL A 450 16.63 -17.03 -0.32
N SER A 451 16.64 -18.18 0.36
CA SER A 451 16.01 -19.41 -0.15
C SER A 451 14.51 -19.22 -0.35
N LYS A 452 13.81 -18.93 0.74
CA LYS A 452 12.37 -18.73 0.83
C LYS A 452 12.07 -17.53 1.73
N LEU A 453 11.18 -16.64 1.30
CA LEU A 453 10.66 -15.54 2.14
C LEU A 453 9.97 -16.12 3.38
N THR A 454 9.22 -17.21 3.22
CA THR A 454 8.47 -17.88 4.30
C THR A 454 9.34 -18.45 5.42
N GLU A 455 10.67 -18.52 5.24
CA GLU A 455 11.64 -18.98 6.23
C GLU A 455 12.39 -17.85 6.95
N LEU A 456 12.17 -16.59 6.55
CA LEU A 456 12.80 -15.44 7.18
C LEU A 456 12.35 -15.27 8.64
N SER A 457 13.27 -14.80 9.48
CA SER A 457 12.88 -14.25 10.77
C SER A 457 12.02 -13.00 10.57
N ARG A 458 11.25 -12.63 11.59
CA ARG A 458 10.46 -11.39 11.54
C ARG A 458 11.33 -10.16 11.31
N SER A 459 12.48 -10.08 11.97
CA SER A 459 13.43 -8.97 11.82
C SER A 459 14.01 -8.86 10.40
N GLN A 460 14.29 -9.99 9.74
CA GLN A 460 14.73 -10.02 8.35
C GLN A 460 13.63 -9.53 7.41
N TRP A 461 12.40 -9.98 7.62
CA TRP A 461 11.25 -9.52 6.84
C TRP A 461 11.01 -8.01 7.01
N ASP A 462 10.98 -7.53 8.25
CA ASP A 462 10.76 -6.12 8.56
C ASP A 462 11.86 -5.25 7.92
N SER A 463 13.11 -5.72 7.90
CA SER A 463 14.22 -5.04 7.20
C SER A 463 13.98 -4.91 5.69
N LEU A 464 13.41 -5.94 5.04
CA LEU A 464 13.07 -5.89 3.61
C LEU A 464 11.89 -4.92 3.36
N VAL A 465 10.85 -4.96 4.20
CA VAL A 465 9.71 -4.04 4.12
C VAL A 465 10.17 -2.59 4.30
N ASP A 466 11.06 -2.34 5.27
CA ASP A 466 11.63 -1.02 5.49
C ASP A 466 12.45 -0.55 4.28
N LYS A 467 13.32 -1.40 3.74
CA LYS A 467 14.18 -1.08 2.60
C LYS A 467 13.39 -0.79 1.32
N PHE A 468 12.41 -1.63 0.98
CA PHE A 468 11.76 -1.59 -0.33
C PHE A 468 10.37 -0.96 -0.35
N ILE A 469 9.80 -0.59 0.80
CA ILE A 469 8.46 0.02 0.87
C ILE A 469 8.49 1.30 1.73
N ASN A 470 8.86 1.19 3.01
CA ASN A 470 8.74 2.33 3.92
C ASN A 470 9.77 3.43 3.63
N THR A 471 11.02 3.07 3.34
CA THR A 471 12.08 4.03 3.01
C THR A 471 11.83 4.74 1.67
N PRO A 472 11.45 4.04 0.57
CA PRO A 472 11.04 4.70 -0.67
C PRO A 472 9.89 5.68 -0.47
N ALA A 473 8.87 5.31 0.31
CA ALA A 473 7.78 6.22 0.63
C ALA A 473 8.27 7.46 1.39
N LEU A 474 9.13 7.27 2.39
CA LEU A 474 9.67 8.38 3.17
C LEU A 474 10.51 9.34 2.29
N VAL A 475 11.47 8.80 1.51
CA VAL A 475 12.30 9.59 0.58
C VAL A 475 11.42 10.33 -0.43
N LEU A 476 10.39 9.66 -0.95
CA LEU A 476 9.43 10.25 -1.88
C LEU A 476 8.67 11.42 -1.26
N GLN A 477 8.10 11.24 -0.06
CA GLN A 477 7.31 12.26 0.63
C GLN A 477 8.17 13.49 0.93
N GLU A 478 9.38 13.30 1.45
CA GLU A 478 10.28 14.40 1.78
C GLU A 478 10.81 15.11 0.53
N SER A 479 11.01 14.39 -0.57
CA SER A 479 11.35 15.01 -1.86
C SER A 479 10.21 15.89 -2.40
N LEU A 480 8.96 15.45 -2.26
CA LEU A 480 7.79 16.29 -2.62
C LEU A 480 7.66 17.51 -1.70
N ASN A 481 7.91 17.35 -0.40
CA ASN A 481 7.93 18.45 0.57
C ASN A 481 9.06 19.45 0.29
N MET A 482 10.19 19.00 -0.24
CA MET A 482 11.28 19.86 -0.68
C MET A 482 10.90 20.66 -1.94
N PHE A 483 10.25 20.03 -2.92
CA PHE A 483 9.79 20.74 -4.13
C PHE A 483 8.65 21.72 -3.85
N VAL A 484 7.80 21.41 -2.87
CA VAL A 484 6.66 22.25 -2.47
C VAL A 484 6.65 22.43 -0.95
N PRO A 485 7.52 23.31 -0.42
CA PRO A 485 7.56 23.59 1.01
C PRO A 485 6.19 24.02 1.55
N ASN A 486 5.78 23.42 2.67
CA ASN A 486 4.45 23.59 3.29
C ASN A 486 3.25 23.12 2.44
N GLY A 487 3.47 22.46 1.31
CA GLY A 487 2.40 22.00 0.42
C GLY A 487 1.42 21.03 1.09
N ALA A 488 1.88 20.17 2.00
CA ALA A 488 1.01 19.26 2.75
C ALA A 488 -0.08 20.01 3.54
N LYS A 489 0.33 21.09 4.23
CA LYS A 489 -0.53 21.97 5.04
C LYS A 489 -1.33 22.95 4.17
N ASN A 490 -0.83 23.31 3.00
CA ASN A 490 -1.47 24.22 2.06
C ASN A 490 -1.45 23.64 0.63
N PRO A 491 -2.33 22.67 0.32
CA PRO A 491 -2.34 21.93 -0.95
C PRO A 491 -2.36 22.78 -2.23
N PRO A 492 -3.04 23.95 -2.29
CA PRO A 492 -2.95 24.85 -3.45
C PRO A 492 -1.53 25.21 -3.89
N LEU A 493 -0.53 25.15 -2.99
CA LEU A 493 0.87 25.42 -3.34
C LEU A 493 1.45 24.42 -4.34
N PHE A 494 0.87 23.22 -4.49
CA PHE A 494 1.31 22.22 -5.46
C PHE A 494 0.98 22.56 -6.90
N LYS A 495 -0.01 23.43 -7.12
CA LYS A 495 -0.50 23.76 -8.45
C LYS A 495 0.65 24.24 -9.35
N ASP A 496 0.79 23.60 -10.50
CA ASP A 496 1.82 23.87 -11.51
C ASP A 496 3.29 23.70 -11.05
N LYS A 497 3.54 23.26 -9.81
CA LYS A 497 4.90 22.98 -9.31
C LYS A 497 5.52 21.82 -10.05
N GLN A 498 6.81 21.93 -10.33
CA GLN A 498 7.60 20.93 -11.04
C GLN A 498 8.53 20.19 -10.06
N GLY A 499 8.95 19.00 -10.47
CA GLY A 499 9.86 18.15 -9.72
C GLY A 499 9.84 16.75 -10.31
N THR A 500 10.99 16.11 -10.44
CA THR A 500 11.10 14.75 -10.96
C THR A 500 11.67 13.85 -9.89
N ILE A 501 10.96 12.78 -9.55
CA ILE A 501 11.45 11.75 -8.63
C ILE A 501 11.49 10.44 -9.41
N ILE A 502 12.59 9.72 -9.39
CA ILE A 502 12.74 8.44 -10.10
C ILE A 502 13.17 7.40 -9.08
N ILE A 503 12.35 6.38 -8.84
CA ILE A 503 12.69 5.23 -8.03
C ILE A 503 13.21 4.14 -8.97
N ILE A 504 14.39 3.59 -8.69
CA ILE A 504 15.05 2.54 -9.47
C ILE A 504 15.10 1.27 -8.63
N GLY A 505 14.46 0.23 -9.14
CA GLY A 505 14.48 -1.11 -8.58
C GLY A 505 13.26 -1.47 -7.71
N PRO A 506 13.34 -2.59 -6.97
CA PRO A 506 14.50 -3.48 -6.93
C PRO A 506 14.78 -4.15 -8.29
N ASP A 507 16.03 -4.48 -8.57
CA ASP A 507 16.43 -5.15 -9.82
C ASP A 507 15.90 -6.58 -9.90
N MET A 508 15.65 -7.08 -11.11
CA MET A 508 15.41 -8.51 -11.33
C MET A 508 16.64 -9.34 -10.99
N PRO A 509 16.48 -10.63 -10.64
CA PRO A 509 17.61 -11.51 -10.45
C PRO A 509 18.25 -11.83 -11.81
N THR A 510 19.57 -11.99 -11.81
CA THR A 510 20.37 -12.17 -13.03
C THR A 510 21.06 -13.53 -13.05
N GLY A 511 21.33 -14.04 -14.26
CA GLY A 511 22.08 -15.28 -14.47
C GLY A 511 21.29 -16.39 -15.18
N SER A 512 22.02 -17.42 -15.62
CA SER A 512 21.47 -18.50 -16.46
C SER A 512 20.55 -19.50 -15.74
N LYS A 513 20.46 -19.43 -14.40
CA LYS A 513 19.68 -20.36 -13.56
C LYS A 513 18.61 -19.68 -12.70
N VAL A 514 18.24 -18.44 -13.02
CA VAL A 514 17.21 -17.71 -12.26
C VAL A 514 15.88 -18.44 -12.40
N THR A 515 15.25 -18.82 -11.27
CA THR A 515 13.99 -19.57 -11.26
C THR A 515 12.76 -18.64 -11.25
N GLY A 516 11.57 -19.20 -11.46
CA GLY A 516 10.32 -18.46 -11.27
C GLY A 516 10.14 -17.97 -9.82
N GLY A 517 10.55 -18.78 -8.84
CA GLY A 517 10.53 -18.41 -7.43
C GLY A 517 11.45 -17.22 -7.10
N ASP A 518 12.65 -17.17 -7.69
CA ASP A 518 13.57 -16.03 -7.51
C ASP A 518 12.96 -14.72 -7.99
N ARG A 519 12.28 -14.76 -9.13
CA ARG A 519 11.55 -13.61 -9.67
C ARG A 519 10.36 -13.24 -8.78
N ALA A 520 9.59 -14.22 -8.33
CA ALA A 520 8.41 -13.99 -7.50
C ALA A 520 8.74 -13.28 -6.18
N LYS A 521 9.89 -13.59 -5.56
CA LYS A 521 10.37 -12.90 -4.34
C LYS A 521 10.59 -11.41 -4.57
N ILE A 522 11.18 -11.02 -5.70
CA ILE A 522 11.42 -9.62 -6.06
C ILE A 522 10.11 -8.92 -6.42
N GLU A 523 9.21 -9.63 -7.09
CA GLU A 523 7.90 -9.12 -7.47
C GLU A 523 7.04 -8.72 -6.26
N VAL A 524 7.25 -9.30 -5.07
CA VAL A 524 6.60 -8.81 -3.82
C VAL A 524 6.82 -7.32 -3.62
N PHE A 525 8.05 -6.85 -3.81
CA PHE A 525 8.43 -5.47 -3.58
C PHE A 525 8.13 -4.58 -4.78
N ARG A 526 8.31 -5.08 -6.01
CA ARG A 526 7.90 -4.35 -7.22
C ARG A 526 6.40 -4.12 -7.28
N GLY A 527 5.61 -5.12 -6.88
CA GLY A 527 4.16 -5.01 -6.76
C GLY A 527 3.69 -4.09 -5.63
N ALA A 528 4.57 -3.77 -4.66
CA ALA A 528 4.29 -2.68 -3.72
C ALA A 528 4.45 -1.32 -4.40
N LEU A 529 5.52 -1.14 -5.17
CA LEU A 529 5.88 0.15 -5.76
C LEU A 529 5.00 0.55 -6.94
N ARG A 530 4.58 -0.40 -7.80
CA ARG A 530 3.74 -0.10 -8.98
C ARG A 530 2.43 0.63 -8.64
N PRO A 531 1.50 0.05 -7.85
CA PRO A 531 0.24 0.72 -7.52
C PRO A 531 0.45 1.94 -6.61
N PHE A 532 1.55 1.97 -5.84
CA PHE A 532 1.93 3.12 -5.03
C PHE A 532 2.26 4.34 -5.90
N VAL A 533 3.20 4.21 -6.86
CA VAL A 533 3.60 5.35 -7.71
C VAL A 533 2.46 5.80 -8.61
N THR A 534 1.61 4.90 -9.12
CA THR A 534 0.46 5.29 -9.93
C THR A 534 -0.58 6.06 -9.11
N THR A 535 -0.83 5.64 -7.86
CA THR A 535 -1.74 6.35 -6.95
C THR A 535 -1.21 7.73 -6.60
N VAL A 536 0.08 7.85 -6.26
CA VAL A 536 0.71 9.14 -5.94
C VAL A 536 0.68 10.08 -7.16
N ASN A 537 0.98 9.60 -8.37
CA ASN A 537 0.89 10.44 -9.56
C ASN A 537 -0.53 10.90 -9.85
N GLN A 538 -1.54 10.04 -9.66
CA GLN A 538 -2.93 10.44 -9.86
C GLN A 538 -3.36 11.51 -8.85
N GLU A 539 -2.88 11.44 -7.61
CA GLU A 539 -3.08 12.52 -6.63
C GLU A 539 -2.39 13.81 -7.07
N LEU A 540 -1.12 13.73 -7.51
CA LEU A 540 -0.36 14.89 -7.99
C LEU A 540 -1.04 15.56 -9.20
N SER A 541 -1.45 14.79 -10.22
CA SER A 541 -2.03 15.33 -11.45
C SER A 541 -3.48 15.76 -11.27
N ASP A 542 -4.33 14.87 -10.76
CA ASP A 542 -5.78 15.02 -10.87
C ASP A 542 -6.34 15.81 -9.68
N VAL A 543 -5.70 15.72 -8.52
CA VAL A 543 -6.16 16.37 -7.27
C VAL A 543 -5.38 17.64 -7.00
N LEU A 544 -4.05 17.54 -6.86
CA LEU A 544 -3.18 18.65 -6.49
C LEU A 544 -2.83 19.59 -7.66
N LYS A 545 -3.17 19.19 -8.90
CA LYS A 545 -2.86 19.93 -10.14
C LYS A 545 -1.37 20.27 -10.28
N SER A 546 -0.51 19.40 -9.77
CA SER A 546 0.93 19.52 -9.83
C SER A 546 1.49 19.00 -11.15
N LYS A 547 2.62 19.57 -11.57
CA LYS A 547 3.47 19.05 -12.66
C LYS A 547 4.61 18.18 -12.13
N ALA A 548 4.76 18.05 -10.82
CA ALA A 548 5.70 17.12 -10.23
C ALA A 548 5.29 15.67 -10.57
N ARG A 549 6.26 14.82 -10.88
CA ARG A 549 6.04 13.45 -11.31
C ARG A 549 6.99 12.48 -10.61
N VAL A 550 6.47 11.28 -10.39
CA VAL A 550 7.19 10.17 -9.77
C VAL A 550 7.26 9.04 -10.79
N TYR A 551 8.46 8.61 -11.16
CA TYR A 551 8.66 7.52 -12.10
C TYR A 551 9.23 6.31 -11.38
N LEU A 552 8.88 5.12 -11.87
CA LEU A 552 9.41 3.85 -11.39
C LEU A 552 10.13 3.15 -12.54
N LEU A 553 11.45 2.98 -12.40
CA LEU A 553 12.27 2.16 -13.28
C LEU A 553 12.46 0.80 -12.63
N LEU A 554 12.15 -0.27 -13.37
CA LEU A 554 12.26 -1.66 -12.92
C LEU A 554 13.28 -2.40 -13.79
N PRO A 555 14.59 -2.35 -13.44
CA PRO A 555 15.65 -2.89 -14.30
C PRO A 555 15.75 -4.41 -14.30
N GLY A 556 16.40 -4.95 -15.33
CA GLY A 556 16.55 -6.38 -15.58
C GLY A 556 15.35 -6.99 -16.31
N SER A 557 15.56 -8.15 -16.91
CA SER A 557 14.59 -8.81 -17.78
C SER A 557 14.06 -10.13 -17.20
N ILE A 558 12.95 -10.59 -17.75
CA ILE A 558 12.42 -11.92 -17.48
C ILE A 558 13.42 -13.02 -17.87
N GLU A 559 14.30 -12.79 -18.84
CA GLU A 559 15.33 -13.73 -19.28
C GLU A 559 16.52 -13.82 -18.30
N GLY A 560 16.58 -12.95 -17.29
CA GLY A 560 17.68 -12.91 -16.32
C GLY A 560 18.93 -12.21 -16.84
N THR A 561 18.78 -11.32 -17.83
CA THR A 561 19.88 -10.49 -18.33
C THR A 561 20.23 -9.40 -17.32
N GLU A 562 21.51 -9.06 -17.23
CA GLU A 562 21.99 -7.97 -16.37
C GLU A 562 21.31 -6.64 -16.75
N PRO A 563 20.88 -5.83 -15.74
CA PRO A 563 20.39 -4.48 -15.98
C PRO A 563 21.35 -3.61 -16.78
N ASN A 564 20.85 -2.92 -17.80
CA ASN A 564 21.69 -2.07 -18.63
C ASN A 564 21.67 -0.61 -18.13
N ASN A 565 22.77 -0.17 -17.49
CA ASN A 565 22.89 1.20 -16.96
C ASN A 565 22.77 2.30 -18.02
N ALA A 566 23.13 2.04 -19.29
CA ALA A 566 22.94 3.01 -20.37
C ALA A 566 21.45 3.18 -20.70
N ARG A 567 20.67 2.09 -20.73
CA ARG A 567 19.20 2.17 -20.91
C ARG A 567 18.52 2.87 -19.74
N ILE A 568 18.97 2.59 -18.51
CA ILE A 568 18.51 3.30 -17.31
C ILE A 568 18.79 4.81 -17.43
N LEU A 569 20.00 5.20 -17.84
CA LEU A 569 20.36 6.60 -18.06
C LEU A 569 19.48 7.25 -19.14
N SER A 570 19.23 6.58 -20.27
CA SER A 570 18.31 7.07 -21.31
C SER A 570 16.91 7.32 -20.76
N ALA A 571 16.40 6.43 -19.90
CA ALA A 571 15.12 6.61 -19.22
C ALA A 571 15.11 7.84 -18.31
N ILE A 572 16.16 8.00 -17.50
CA ILE A 572 16.33 9.16 -16.62
C ILE A 572 16.37 10.46 -17.43
N SER A 573 17.13 10.48 -18.53
CA SER A 573 17.20 11.65 -19.42
C SER A 573 15.84 11.97 -20.04
N TYR A 574 15.07 10.97 -20.44
CA TYR A 574 13.71 11.17 -20.94
C TYR A 574 12.78 11.78 -19.87
N PHE A 575 12.76 11.21 -18.66
CA PHE A 575 11.92 11.70 -17.57
C PHE A 575 12.29 13.11 -17.12
N THR A 576 13.58 13.41 -17.02
CA THR A 576 14.09 14.73 -16.61
C THR A 576 14.05 15.79 -17.70
N SER A 577 13.68 15.42 -18.94
CA SER A 577 13.45 16.36 -20.05
C SER A 577 12.11 17.12 -19.95
N GLY A 578 11.18 16.62 -19.12
CA GLY A 578 9.82 17.16 -19.01
C GLY A 578 8.86 16.72 -20.12
N LYS A 579 9.30 15.84 -21.04
CA LYS A 579 8.44 15.28 -22.11
C LYS A 579 7.50 14.18 -21.59
N ALA A 580 7.93 13.43 -20.59
CA ALA A 580 7.21 12.28 -20.04
C ALA A 580 6.06 12.67 -19.09
N MET A 581 5.00 13.28 -19.61
CA MET A 581 3.90 13.80 -18.78
C MET A 581 2.67 12.90 -18.75
N ASN A 582 2.63 11.85 -19.58
CA ASN A 582 1.49 10.95 -19.69
C ASN A 582 1.48 9.92 -18.56
N SER A 583 0.28 9.52 -18.11
CA SER A 583 0.14 8.43 -17.14
C SER A 583 0.77 7.13 -17.65
N SER A 584 0.79 6.89 -18.97
CA SER A 584 1.36 5.70 -19.61
C SER A 584 2.86 5.52 -19.46
N GLU A 585 3.55 6.52 -18.93
CA GLU A 585 5.02 6.58 -18.85
C GLU A 585 5.53 6.56 -17.42
N ILE A 586 4.65 6.36 -16.43
CA ILE A 586 4.98 6.40 -15.00
C ILE A 586 5.88 5.23 -14.60
N ILE A 587 5.63 4.03 -15.12
CA ILE A 587 6.42 2.83 -14.85
C ILE A 587 7.13 2.41 -16.14
N CYS A 588 8.42 2.10 -16.05
CA CYS A 588 9.18 1.63 -17.20
C CYS A 588 10.06 0.43 -16.87
N TYR A 589 10.05 -0.55 -17.78
CA TYR A 589 10.92 -1.72 -17.77
C TYR A 589 12.00 -1.52 -18.84
N PRO A 590 13.14 -0.89 -18.52
CA PRO A 590 14.12 -0.47 -19.52
C PRO A 590 14.74 -1.66 -20.29
N ASP A 591 14.80 -2.83 -19.65
CA ASP A 591 15.49 -4.00 -20.20
C ASP A 591 14.57 -5.02 -20.90
N GLU A 592 13.25 -4.82 -20.83
CA GLU A 592 12.25 -5.62 -21.58
C GLU A 592 12.01 -5.09 -23.01
N THR A 593 12.70 -3.99 -23.37
CA THR A 593 12.71 -3.42 -24.72
C THR A 593 13.31 -4.45 -25.70
N ARG A 594 12.51 -4.95 -26.64
CA ARG A 594 13.06 -5.59 -27.86
C ARG A 594 13.64 -4.49 -28.73
N SER A 595 14.95 -4.58 -29.01
CA SER A 595 15.66 -3.74 -29.98
C SER A 595 15.05 -3.83 -31.37
#